data_AF-A0A3N0V7B5-F1
#
_entry.id   AF-A0A3N0V7B5-F1
#
_cell.length_a   1.000
_cell.length_b   1.000
_cell.length_c   1.000
_cell.angle_alpha   90.00
_cell.angle_beta   90.00
_cell.angle_gamma   90.00
#
_symmetry.space_group_name_H-M   'P 1'
#
loop_
_entity.id
_entity.type
_entity.pdbx_description
1 polymer ?
#
loop_
_entity_poly.entity_id
_entity_poly.type
_entity_poly.pdbx_seq_one_letter_code
_entity_poly.pdbx_strand_id
1 'polypeptide(L)'
;MTRSISGLLASALLAFPLFSAATDGGSSILVLDASGSMWGQIGGRPKVEIARQAVATMLKTWPAGQSLGLIAYGHRRKGDCADIELIQSPQPMNAAVFLQRVDGLQVKGMTPITASVRLAAEQLKSTERKATVILVSDGEETCKADPCALGKELEASGVDFTAHVIGFDLPEGPARQQLQCLASSTGGQFLEARNAGELNRALEAVSAGKPVAVKTAEQWIPGHALEWSTGEQIDGVSAESGARVIEFAVDRTAQDCQAQCLADTSCAGWHYEPTGSFFIDYPRCHLQGYGAPMTLRPEGEGWVAGVKAGVKLIRVPTD
;
A
#
# COMPACT_ATOMS: atom_id res chain seq x y z
N MET A 1 -65.33 -43.50 -12.89
CA MET A 1 -63.86 -43.59 -12.89
C MET A 1 -63.33 -42.45 -13.74
N THR A 2 -62.99 -41.31 -13.13
CA THR A 2 -62.41 -40.16 -13.82
C THR A 2 -61.24 -39.65 -12.96
N ARG A 3 -60.03 -39.76 -13.52
CA ARG A 3 -58.75 -39.44 -12.86
C ARG A 3 -58.56 -37.93 -12.82
N SER A 4 -58.27 -37.40 -11.63
CA SER A 4 -57.81 -36.02 -11.43
C SER A 4 -56.28 -35.97 -11.56
N ILE A 5 -55.76 -35.07 -12.41
CA ILE A 5 -54.33 -34.83 -12.62
C ILE A 5 -53.96 -33.57 -11.83
N SER A 6 -53.26 -33.72 -10.71
CA SER A 6 -52.64 -32.62 -9.98
C SER A 6 -51.26 -32.32 -10.61
N GLY A 7 -51.12 -31.16 -11.25
CA GLY A 7 -49.84 -30.64 -11.70
C GLY A 7 -49.08 -29.96 -10.56
N LEU A 8 -47.92 -30.50 -10.20
CA LEU A 8 -46.94 -29.86 -9.32
C LEU A 8 -45.98 -29.01 -10.18
N LEU A 9 -46.04 -27.69 -10.04
CA LEU A 9 -44.96 -26.79 -10.49
C LEU A 9 -43.83 -26.85 -9.47
N ALA A 10 -42.67 -27.38 -9.87
CA ALA A 10 -41.43 -27.30 -9.10
C ALA A 10 -40.66 -26.03 -9.50
N SER A 11 -40.62 -25.03 -8.63
CA SER A 11 -39.76 -23.85 -8.77
C SER A 11 -38.31 -24.23 -8.45
N ALA A 12 -37.45 -24.23 -9.46
CA ALA A 12 -36.01 -24.40 -9.30
C ALA A 12 -35.37 -23.06 -8.88
N LEU A 13 -34.95 -22.96 -7.62
CA LEU A 13 -34.12 -21.88 -7.10
C LEU A 13 -32.69 -22.05 -7.65
N LEU A 14 -32.33 -21.26 -8.67
CA LEU A 14 -30.96 -21.14 -9.15
C LEU A 14 -30.14 -20.35 -8.11
N ALA A 15 -29.33 -21.05 -7.34
CA ALA A 15 -28.31 -20.45 -6.49
C ALA A 15 -27.19 -19.88 -7.37
N PHE A 16 -27.15 -18.56 -7.54
CA PHE A 16 -26.02 -17.88 -8.14
C PHE A 16 -24.83 -17.92 -7.17
N PRO A 17 -23.64 -18.38 -7.59
CA PRO A 17 -22.44 -18.27 -6.78
C PRO A 17 -22.08 -16.78 -6.67
N LEU A 18 -22.02 -16.28 -5.44
CA LEU A 18 -21.44 -14.98 -5.13
C LEU A 18 -19.93 -15.08 -5.40
N PHE A 19 -19.51 -14.66 -6.59
CA PHE A 19 -18.10 -14.36 -6.83
C PHE A 19 -17.78 -13.08 -6.07
N SER A 20 -17.11 -13.21 -4.92
CA SER A 20 -16.43 -12.07 -4.31
C SER A 20 -15.36 -11.60 -5.29
N ALA A 21 -15.59 -10.45 -5.93
CA ALA A 21 -14.53 -9.70 -6.58
C ALA A 21 -13.48 -9.37 -5.51
N ALA A 22 -12.28 -9.94 -5.64
CA ALA A 22 -11.15 -9.58 -4.81
C ALA A 22 -10.86 -8.08 -5.06
N THR A 23 -10.86 -7.30 -3.99
CA THR A 23 -10.54 -5.87 -4.00
C THR A 23 -9.20 -5.61 -4.67
N ASP A 24 -9.18 -4.64 -5.58
CA ASP A 24 -8.11 -4.31 -6.52
C ASP A 24 -6.94 -3.58 -5.84
N GLY A 25 -6.16 -4.33 -5.04
CA GLY A 25 -4.94 -3.85 -4.38
C GLY A 25 -3.66 -4.20 -5.13
N GLY A 26 -2.68 -3.29 -5.16
CA GLY A 26 -1.35 -3.54 -5.71
C GLY A 26 -0.65 -4.76 -5.08
N SER A 27 0.38 -5.29 -5.76
CA SER A 27 1.13 -6.47 -5.31
C SER A 27 2.56 -6.10 -4.90
N SER A 28 2.91 -6.50 -3.68
CA SER A 28 4.24 -6.27 -3.11
C SER A 28 4.95 -7.58 -2.80
N ILE A 29 6.28 -7.59 -2.82
CA ILE A 29 7.11 -8.67 -2.26
C ILE A 29 8.11 -8.10 -1.28
N LEU A 30 8.11 -8.63 -0.05
CA LEU A 30 9.18 -8.42 0.91
C LEU A 30 10.32 -9.39 0.59
N VAL A 31 11.51 -8.88 0.33
CA VAL A 31 12.75 -9.64 0.20
C VAL A 31 13.55 -9.45 1.49
N LEU A 32 13.68 -10.52 2.28
CA LEU A 32 14.31 -10.47 3.59
C LEU A 32 15.68 -11.17 3.59
N ASP A 33 16.70 -10.45 4.05
CA ASP A 33 18.02 -10.98 4.35
C ASP A 33 17.97 -11.95 5.54
N ALA A 34 18.41 -13.18 5.31
CA ALA A 34 18.68 -14.17 6.36
C ALA A 34 20.09 -14.78 6.16
N SER A 35 21.00 -14.02 5.56
CA SER A 35 22.42 -14.37 5.44
C SER A 35 23.13 -14.30 6.79
N GLY A 36 24.29 -14.97 6.88
CA GLY A 36 25.02 -15.13 8.15
C GLY A 36 25.27 -13.84 8.96
N SER A 37 25.39 -12.68 8.32
CA SER A 37 25.58 -11.37 8.97
C SER A 37 24.42 -10.95 9.87
N MET A 38 23.21 -11.48 9.62
CA MET A 38 22.02 -11.21 10.44
C MET A 38 22.06 -11.83 11.85
N TRP A 39 23.11 -12.62 12.17
CA TRP A 39 23.46 -13.00 13.55
C TRP A 39 24.17 -11.89 14.33
N GLY A 40 24.68 -10.87 13.63
CA GLY A 40 25.22 -9.66 14.25
C GLY A 40 24.22 -9.05 15.22
N GLN A 41 24.73 -8.33 16.21
CA GLN A 41 23.91 -7.78 17.28
C GLN A 41 23.90 -6.26 17.27
N ILE A 42 22.73 -5.67 17.55
CA ILE A 42 22.57 -4.25 17.81
C ILE A 42 21.98 -4.12 19.20
N GLY A 43 22.69 -3.45 20.12
CA GLY A 43 22.24 -3.32 21.50
C GLY A 43 22.01 -4.65 22.21
N GLY A 44 22.81 -5.68 21.89
CA GLY A 44 22.71 -7.02 22.49
C GLY A 44 21.62 -7.93 21.91
N ARG A 45 20.86 -7.48 20.89
CA ARG A 45 19.84 -8.27 20.21
C ARG A 45 20.28 -8.65 18.79
N PRO A 46 20.09 -9.91 18.34
CA PRO A 46 20.35 -10.30 16.97
C PRO A 46 19.56 -9.48 15.95
N LYS A 47 20.21 -9.09 14.85
CA LYS A 47 19.59 -8.34 13.74
C LYS A 47 18.36 -9.05 13.18
N VAL A 48 18.39 -10.38 13.04
CA VAL A 48 17.23 -11.17 12.59
C VAL A 48 16.01 -11.02 13.49
N GLU A 49 16.18 -10.94 14.81
CA GLU A 49 15.07 -10.74 15.75
C GLU A 49 14.48 -9.34 15.60
N ILE A 50 15.33 -8.34 15.38
CA ILE A 50 14.92 -6.97 15.13
C ILE A 50 14.12 -6.90 13.82
N ALA A 51 14.59 -7.55 12.77
CA ALA A 51 13.91 -7.60 11.48
C ALA A 51 12.54 -8.29 11.58
N ARG A 52 12.43 -9.43 12.28
CA ARG A 52 11.15 -10.12 12.56
C ARG A 52 10.17 -9.20 13.28
N GLN A 53 10.61 -8.52 14.33
CA GLN A 53 9.77 -7.59 15.08
C GLN A 53 9.31 -6.40 14.22
N ALA A 54 10.18 -5.92 13.33
CA ALA A 54 9.86 -4.81 12.44
C ALA A 54 8.83 -5.21 11.39
N VAL A 55 8.96 -6.41 10.81
CA VAL A 55 7.92 -6.99 9.94
C VAL A 55 6.60 -7.16 10.70
N ALA A 56 6.62 -7.65 11.93
CA ALA A 56 5.41 -7.75 12.76
C ALA A 56 4.74 -6.41 13.04
N THR A 57 5.53 -5.33 13.10
CA THR A 57 5.00 -3.98 13.27
C THR A 57 4.40 -3.47 11.95
N MET A 58 5.12 -3.62 10.84
CA MET A 58 4.66 -3.26 9.49
C MET A 58 3.31 -3.90 9.15
N LEU A 59 3.13 -5.18 9.50
CA LEU A 59 1.90 -5.91 9.19
C LEU A 59 0.65 -5.39 9.93
N LYS A 60 0.81 -4.66 11.04
CA LYS A 60 -0.32 -4.07 11.77
C LYS A 60 -1.00 -2.95 11.00
N THR A 61 -0.25 -2.27 10.14
CA THR A 61 -0.70 -1.14 9.33
C THR A 61 -0.71 -1.48 7.85
N TRP A 62 -0.63 -2.76 7.50
CA TRP A 62 -0.64 -3.20 6.11
C TRP A 62 -2.03 -2.92 5.49
N PRO A 63 -2.11 -2.22 4.34
CA PRO A 63 -3.40 -1.85 3.78
C PRO A 63 -4.27 -3.08 3.46
N ALA A 64 -5.56 -2.98 3.80
CA ALA A 64 -6.54 -4.00 3.43
C ALA A 64 -6.59 -4.17 1.90
N GLY A 65 -6.77 -5.40 1.43
CA GLY A 65 -6.84 -5.72 0.01
C GLY A 65 -5.49 -5.76 -0.74
N GLN A 66 -4.38 -5.29 -0.14
CA GLN A 66 -3.07 -5.41 -0.79
C GLN A 66 -2.45 -6.80 -0.63
N SER A 67 -1.92 -7.31 -1.73
CA SER A 67 -1.21 -8.59 -1.75
C SER A 67 0.24 -8.41 -1.33
N LEU A 68 0.75 -9.34 -0.52
CA LEU A 68 2.16 -9.35 -0.14
C LEU A 68 2.74 -10.77 -0.20
N GLY A 69 3.82 -10.89 -0.95
CA GLY A 69 4.68 -12.07 -1.02
C GLY A 69 5.90 -11.95 -0.11
N LEU A 70 6.58 -13.08 0.07
CA LEU A 70 7.80 -13.20 0.86
C LEU A 70 8.83 -13.98 0.05
N ILE A 71 9.97 -13.36 -0.16
CA ILE A 71 11.20 -14.00 -0.60
C ILE A 71 12.22 -13.87 0.54
N ALA A 72 12.95 -14.94 0.83
CA ALA A 72 14.12 -14.87 1.70
C ALA A 72 15.32 -15.48 1.00
N TYR A 73 16.51 -14.99 1.34
CA TYR A 73 17.76 -15.57 0.86
C TYR A 73 18.70 -15.90 2.02
N GLY A 74 19.59 -16.85 1.77
CA GLY A 74 20.59 -17.31 2.75
C GLY A 74 19.99 -18.07 3.93
N HIS A 75 18.72 -18.50 3.88
CA HIS A 75 18.05 -19.04 5.05
C HIS A 75 18.12 -20.57 5.24
N ARG A 76 18.65 -21.32 4.27
CA ARG A 76 18.65 -22.80 4.28
C ARG A 76 20.04 -23.40 4.16
N ARG A 77 20.87 -22.86 3.27
CA ARG A 77 22.14 -23.46 2.83
C ARG A 77 23.30 -22.49 3.01
N LYS A 78 24.38 -23.00 3.61
CA LYS A 78 25.62 -22.24 3.81
C LYS A 78 26.43 -22.20 2.51
N GLY A 79 26.92 -21.02 2.13
CA GLY A 79 27.84 -20.87 1.00
C GLY A 79 27.20 -21.02 -0.39
N ASP A 80 25.86 -20.96 -0.48
CA ASP A 80 25.12 -21.21 -1.71
C ASP A 80 24.41 -19.95 -2.20
N CYS A 81 24.85 -19.41 -3.33
CA CYS A 81 24.25 -18.23 -3.97
C CYS A 81 22.89 -18.52 -4.64
N ALA A 82 22.52 -19.79 -4.81
CA ALA A 82 21.19 -20.19 -5.26
C ALA A 82 20.22 -20.37 -4.08
N ASP A 83 20.62 -20.05 -2.85
CA ASP A 83 19.75 -20.14 -1.68
C ASP A 83 18.78 -18.97 -1.57
N ILE A 84 17.81 -18.97 -2.49
CA ILE A 84 16.70 -18.02 -2.57
C ILE A 84 15.42 -18.85 -2.54
N GLU A 85 14.45 -18.45 -1.75
CA GLU A 85 13.14 -19.09 -1.67
C GLU A 85 12.02 -18.08 -1.82
N LEU A 86 11.10 -18.34 -2.75
CA LEU A 86 9.78 -17.76 -2.71
C LEU A 86 8.94 -18.53 -1.70
N ILE A 87 8.90 -18.03 -0.47
CA ILE A 87 8.19 -18.66 0.66
C ILE A 87 6.69 -18.40 0.55
N GLN A 88 6.33 -17.24 0.01
CA GLN A 88 4.94 -16.86 -0.24
C GLN A 88 4.83 -16.10 -1.55
N SER A 89 4.09 -16.64 -2.53
CA SER A 89 3.65 -15.86 -3.68
C SER A 89 2.73 -14.72 -3.24
N PRO A 90 2.74 -13.56 -3.93
CA PRO A 90 1.83 -12.46 -3.65
C PRO A 90 0.38 -12.95 -3.54
N GLN A 91 -0.22 -12.71 -2.38
CA GLN A 91 -1.60 -13.08 -2.09
C GLN A 91 -2.17 -12.14 -1.02
N PRO A 92 -3.51 -12.08 -0.87
CA PRO A 92 -4.13 -11.29 0.20
C PRO A 92 -3.50 -11.56 1.56
N MET A 93 -3.18 -10.50 2.29
CA MET A 93 -2.39 -10.60 3.51
C MET A 93 -3.14 -11.32 4.64
N ASN A 94 -2.54 -12.38 5.16
CA ASN A 94 -2.85 -12.96 6.47
C ASN A 94 -1.64 -12.79 7.39
N ALA A 95 -1.70 -11.79 8.28
CA ALA A 95 -0.56 -11.40 9.12
C ALA A 95 -0.03 -12.54 10.00
N ALA A 96 -0.91 -13.39 10.56
CA ALA A 96 -0.50 -14.49 11.42
C ALA A 96 0.30 -15.55 10.64
N VAL A 97 -0.19 -15.96 9.46
CA VAL A 97 0.49 -16.93 8.60
C VAL A 97 1.80 -16.36 8.06
N PHE A 98 1.82 -15.08 7.68
CA PHE A 98 3.02 -14.42 7.20
C PHE A 98 4.10 -14.37 8.28
N LEU A 99 3.73 -14.01 9.51
CA LEU A 99 4.68 -13.96 10.63
C LEU A 99 5.25 -15.33 10.98
N GLN A 100 4.44 -16.39 10.96
CA GLN A 100 4.95 -17.74 11.16
C GLN A 100 6.03 -18.12 10.13
N ARG A 101 5.87 -17.70 8.87
CA ARG A 101 6.87 -17.93 7.82
C ARG A 101 8.16 -17.15 8.08
N VAL A 102 8.04 -15.87 8.46
CA VAL A 102 9.19 -15.02 8.81
C VAL A 102 9.92 -15.54 10.04
N ASP A 103 9.19 -16.03 11.04
CA ASP A 103 9.76 -16.61 12.26
C ASP A 103 10.43 -17.98 12.04
N GLY A 104 10.05 -18.69 10.98
CA GLY A 104 10.68 -19.95 10.58
C GLY A 104 12.07 -19.78 9.96
N LEU A 105 12.43 -18.58 9.51
CA LEU A 105 13.69 -18.32 8.80
C LEU A 105 14.91 -18.59 9.68
N GLN A 106 15.85 -19.37 9.16
CA GLN A 106 17.13 -19.63 9.83
C GLN A 106 18.20 -18.73 9.21
N VAL A 107 19.19 -18.29 9.98
CA VAL A 107 20.25 -17.42 9.46
C VAL A 107 21.50 -18.24 9.16
N LYS A 108 21.86 -18.44 7.87
CA LYS A 108 22.88 -19.45 7.49
C LYS A 108 23.84 -19.09 6.36
N GLY A 109 23.35 -18.38 5.35
CA GLY A 109 23.88 -18.45 3.99
C GLY A 109 24.55 -17.18 3.51
N MET A 110 24.68 -17.11 2.18
CA MET A 110 25.22 -15.95 1.45
C MET A 110 24.12 -14.93 1.15
N THR A 111 24.51 -13.80 0.54
CA THR A 111 23.67 -12.61 0.33
C THR A 111 23.41 -12.38 -1.17
N PRO A 112 22.66 -13.25 -1.88
CA PRO A 112 22.40 -13.13 -3.32
C PRO A 112 21.30 -12.08 -3.62
N ILE A 113 21.57 -10.80 -3.34
CA ILE A 113 20.60 -9.70 -3.43
C ILE A 113 20.04 -9.57 -4.85
N THR A 114 20.93 -9.52 -5.84
CA THR A 114 20.59 -9.29 -7.24
C THR A 114 19.65 -10.38 -7.76
N ALA A 115 19.97 -11.65 -7.50
CA ALA A 115 19.12 -12.76 -7.93
C ALA A 115 17.77 -12.77 -7.18
N SER A 116 17.75 -12.37 -5.91
CA SER A 116 16.52 -12.30 -5.10
C SER A 116 15.56 -11.22 -5.60
N VAL A 117 16.09 -10.02 -5.90
CA VAL A 117 15.30 -8.91 -6.45
C VAL A 117 14.82 -9.22 -7.86
N ARG A 118 15.64 -9.90 -8.68
CA ARG A 118 15.22 -10.38 -9.99
C ARG A 118 14.06 -11.37 -9.90
N LEU A 119 14.16 -12.36 -9.01
CA LEU A 119 13.06 -13.30 -8.77
C LEU A 119 11.80 -12.57 -8.32
N ALA A 120 11.92 -11.58 -7.42
CA ALA A 120 10.80 -10.77 -6.98
C ALA A 120 10.14 -10.02 -8.15
N ALA A 121 10.94 -9.41 -9.03
CA ALA A 121 10.45 -8.77 -10.24
C ALA A 121 9.71 -9.77 -11.14
N GLU A 122 10.27 -10.96 -11.38
CA GLU A 122 9.64 -12.02 -12.18
C GLU A 122 8.31 -12.50 -11.61
N GLN A 123 8.19 -12.63 -10.30
CA GLN A 123 6.93 -13.00 -9.64
C GLN A 123 5.84 -11.92 -9.75
N LEU A 124 6.23 -10.67 -9.98
CA LEU A 124 5.32 -9.55 -10.12
C LEU A 124 5.00 -9.21 -11.60
N LYS A 125 5.79 -9.71 -12.56
CA LYS A 125 5.58 -9.49 -14.01
C LYS A 125 4.24 -10.01 -14.54
N SER A 126 3.60 -10.94 -13.85
CA SER A 126 2.32 -11.53 -14.29
C SER A 126 1.09 -10.66 -14.02
N THR A 127 1.25 -9.49 -13.41
CA THR A 127 0.15 -8.58 -13.13
C THR A 127 0.32 -7.29 -13.91
N GLU A 128 -0.74 -6.77 -14.53
CA GLU A 128 -0.79 -5.42 -15.12
C GLU A 128 -0.72 -4.29 -14.05
N ARG A 129 -0.42 -4.64 -12.80
CA ARG A 129 -0.43 -3.75 -11.63
C ARG A 129 1.00 -3.35 -11.25
N LYS A 130 1.10 -2.23 -10.52
CA LYS A 130 2.35 -1.75 -9.90
C LYS A 130 3.01 -2.84 -9.07
N ALA A 131 4.23 -3.20 -9.45
CA ALA A 131 5.06 -4.20 -8.82
C ALA A 131 6.00 -3.53 -7.81
N THR A 132 5.79 -3.77 -6.52
CA THR A 132 6.67 -3.20 -5.48
C THR A 132 7.52 -4.28 -4.81
N VAL A 133 8.82 -4.05 -4.72
CA VAL A 133 9.74 -4.86 -3.92
C VAL A 133 10.23 -4.04 -2.75
N ILE A 134 10.17 -4.63 -1.56
CA ILE A 134 10.76 -4.07 -0.34
C ILE A 134 11.92 -4.98 0.03
N LEU A 135 13.14 -4.52 -0.18
CA LEU A 135 14.36 -5.24 0.20
C LEU A 135 14.84 -4.76 1.57
N VAL A 136 15.06 -5.70 2.50
CA VAL A 136 15.79 -5.44 3.75
C VAL A 136 17.09 -6.22 3.70
N SER A 137 18.23 -5.53 3.77
CA SER A 137 19.57 -6.12 3.63
C SER A 137 20.54 -5.50 4.63
N ASP A 138 21.35 -6.32 5.29
CA ASP A 138 22.37 -5.85 6.25
C ASP A 138 23.80 -5.89 5.72
N GLY A 139 23.99 -6.46 4.53
CA GLY A 139 25.29 -6.71 3.95
C GLY A 139 25.41 -6.36 2.47
N GLU A 140 26.62 -6.62 1.97
CA GLU A 140 27.00 -6.50 0.58
C GLU A 140 26.62 -7.74 -0.24
N GLU A 141 26.55 -7.59 -1.56
CA GLU A 141 26.36 -8.71 -2.47
C GLU A 141 27.57 -9.65 -2.44
N THR A 142 27.43 -10.83 -1.82
CA THR A 142 28.54 -11.80 -1.73
C THR A 142 28.62 -12.76 -2.92
N CYS A 143 27.70 -12.63 -3.88
CA CYS A 143 27.51 -13.57 -4.99
C CYS A 143 28.00 -13.03 -6.34
N LYS A 144 28.91 -12.05 -6.30
CA LYS A 144 29.61 -11.49 -7.47
C LYS A 144 28.69 -10.88 -8.54
N ALA A 145 27.54 -10.36 -8.11
CA ALA A 145 26.64 -9.60 -8.96
C ALA A 145 26.74 -8.10 -8.65
N ASP A 146 26.06 -7.28 -9.44
CA ASP A 146 25.95 -5.84 -9.21
C ASP A 146 24.48 -5.44 -9.05
N PRO A 147 24.04 -5.13 -7.81
CA PRO A 147 22.68 -4.66 -7.55
C PRO A 147 22.31 -3.41 -8.36
N CYS A 148 23.26 -2.50 -8.59
CA CYS A 148 23.02 -1.27 -9.35
C CYS A 148 22.77 -1.57 -10.83
N ALA A 149 23.55 -2.49 -11.41
CA ALA A 149 23.35 -2.93 -12.79
C ALA A 149 21.97 -3.58 -12.98
N LEU A 150 21.52 -4.39 -12.03
CA LEU A 150 20.17 -4.96 -12.04
C LEU A 150 19.10 -3.87 -12.05
N GLY A 151 19.21 -2.86 -11.19
CA GLY A 151 18.21 -1.79 -11.13
C GLY A 151 18.01 -1.11 -12.49
N LYS A 152 19.11 -0.84 -13.20
CA LYS A 152 19.09 -0.26 -14.56
C LYS A 152 18.50 -1.22 -15.59
N GLU A 153 18.79 -2.51 -15.48
CA GLU A 153 18.22 -3.53 -16.36
C GLU A 153 16.70 -3.66 -16.18
N LEU A 154 16.22 -3.65 -14.93
CA LEU A 154 14.80 -3.75 -14.61
C LEU A 154 14.03 -2.53 -15.11
N GLU A 155 14.58 -1.32 -14.94
CA GLU A 155 13.99 -0.09 -15.50
C GLU A 155 13.91 -0.15 -17.04
N ALA A 156 15.00 -0.59 -17.69
CA ALA A 156 15.03 -0.74 -19.15
C ALA A 156 14.06 -1.79 -19.69
N SER A 157 13.61 -2.74 -18.84
CA SER A 157 12.63 -3.75 -19.22
C SER A 157 11.20 -3.22 -19.33
N GLY A 158 10.94 -1.97 -18.93
CA GLY A 158 9.64 -1.30 -19.07
C GLY A 158 8.54 -1.85 -18.17
N VAL A 159 8.89 -2.65 -17.17
CA VAL A 159 7.96 -3.14 -16.15
C VAL A 159 7.74 -2.02 -15.14
N ASP A 160 6.48 -1.71 -14.78
CA ASP A 160 6.13 -0.76 -13.71
C ASP A 160 6.53 -1.35 -12.34
N PHE A 161 7.85 -1.35 -12.11
CA PHE A 161 8.55 -2.01 -11.02
C PHE A 161 9.28 -0.98 -10.17
N THR A 162 9.08 -1.04 -8.86
CA THR A 162 9.78 -0.18 -7.89
C THR A 162 10.45 -1.03 -6.82
N ALA A 163 11.76 -0.86 -6.61
CA ALA A 163 12.47 -1.47 -5.48
C ALA A 163 12.76 -0.42 -4.40
N HIS A 164 12.05 -0.52 -3.28
CA HIS A 164 12.46 0.12 -2.03
C HIS A 164 13.54 -0.73 -1.35
N VAL A 165 14.60 -0.08 -0.85
CA VAL A 165 15.73 -0.77 -0.23
C VAL A 165 15.99 -0.17 1.15
N ILE A 166 16.02 -1.03 2.15
CA ILE A 166 16.33 -0.69 3.54
C ILE A 166 17.70 -1.30 3.88
N GLY A 167 18.71 -0.45 3.99
CA GLY A 167 20.03 -0.83 4.48
C GLY A 167 20.02 -0.92 6.01
N PHE A 168 19.98 -2.14 6.55
CA PHE A 168 19.90 -2.38 7.98
C PHE A 168 21.28 -2.58 8.60
N ASP A 169 21.75 -1.64 9.41
CA ASP A 169 23.08 -1.65 10.01
C ASP A 169 24.21 -1.84 8.99
N LEU A 170 24.01 -1.23 7.81
CA LEU A 170 24.92 -1.33 6.68
C LEU A 170 26.00 -0.24 6.72
N PRO A 171 27.29 -0.56 6.87
CA PRO A 171 28.35 0.44 6.97
C PRO A 171 28.48 1.29 5.70
N GLU A 172 29.12 2.45 5.83
CA GLU A 172 29.52 3.25 4.66
C GLU A 172 30.45 2.44 3.75
N GLY A 173 30.23 2.51 2.44
CA GLY A 173 31.06 1.81 1.47
C GLY A 173 30.37 1.50 0.15
N PRO A 174 31.03 0.71 -0.71
CA PRO A 174 30.51 0.36 -2.05
C PRO A 174 29.15 -0.34 -1.99
N ALA A 175 28.94 -1.23 -1.03
CA ALA A 175 27.67 -1.95 -0.85
C ALA A 175 26.47 -1.02 -0.68
N ARG A 176 26.64 0.00 0.18
CA ARG A 176 25.64 1.05 0.39
C ARG A 176 25.34 1.82 -0.90
N GLN A 177 26.39 2.20 -1.64
CA GLN A 177 26.22 2.92 -2.92
C GLN A 177 25.49 2.06 -3.96
N GLN A 178 25.77 0.76 -4.02
CA GLN A 178 25.10 -0.18 -4.92
C GLN A 178 23.62 -0.34 -4.58
N LEU A 179 23.30 -0.52 -3.29
CA LEU A 179 21.92 -0.64 -2.82
C LEU A 179 21.13 0.65 -3.01
N GLN A 180 21.76 1.81 -2.78
CA GLN A 180 21.17 3.10 -3.08
C GLN A 180 20.89 3.26 -4.58
N CYS A 181 21.84 2.87 -5.43
CA CYS A 181 21.66 2.90 -6.89
C CYS A 181 20.52 1.98 -7.34
N LEU A 182 20.43 0.76 -6.79
CA LEU A 182 19.33 -0.17 -7.11
C LEU A 182 17.98 0.48 -6.84
N ALA A 183 17.81 1.09 -5.67
CA ALA A 183 16.57 1.79 -5.32
C ALA A 183 16.29 2.95 -6.27
N SER A 184 17.26 3.84 -6.48
CA SER A 184 17.05 5.05 -7.30
C SER A 184 16.81 4.73 -8.78
N SER A 185 17.44 3.67 -9.30
CA SER A 185 17.32 3.28 -10.72
C SER A 185 15.93 2.73 -11.05
N THR A 186 15.19 2.25 -10.05
CA THR A 186 13.82 1.72 -10.19
C THR A 186 12.77 2.70 -9.64
N GLY A 187 13.16 3.95 -9.38
CA GLY A 187 12.28 4.98 -8.82
C GLY A 187 11.82 4.73 -7.38
N GLY A 188 12.49 3.82 -6.65
CA GLY A 188 12.24 3.50 -5.26
C GLY A 188 13.03 4.38 -4.28
N GLN A 189 12.94 4.05 -2.99
CA GLN A 189 13.61 4.78 -1.91
C GLN A 189 14.70 3.92 -1.29
N PHE A 190 15.85 4.51 -1.02
CA PHE A 190 16.85 3.95 -0.13
C PHE A 190 16.69 4.56 1.26
N LEU A 191 16.45 3.72 2.27
CA LEU A 191 16.34 4.11 3.66
C LEU A 191 17.38 3.36 4.49
N GLU A 192 17.88 4.01 5.53
CA GLU A 192 18.79 3.39 6.48
C GLU A 192 18.10 3.12 7.79
N ALA A 193 18.54 2.03 8.43
CA ALA A 193 18.16 1.72 9.79
C ALA A 193 19.37 1.25 10.58
N ARG A 194 19.73 1.97 11.65
CA ARG A 194 20.84 1.62 12.57
C ARG A 194 20.37 0.86 13.80
N ASN A 195 19.07 0.77 14.01
CA ASN A 195 18.45 0.13 15.17
C ASN A 195 17.01 -0.30 14.85
N ALA A 196 16.38 -0.98 15.79
CA ALA A 196 15.01 -1.48 15.66
C ALA A 196 13.98 -0.37 15.38
N GLY A 197 14.10 0.78 16.06
CA GLY A 197 13.16 1.89 15.88
C GLY A 197 13.25 2.50 14.48
N GLU A 198 14.46 2.63 13.94
CA GLU A 198 14.67 3.09 12.57
C GLU A 198 14.20 2.06 11.54
N LEU A 199 14.41 0.76 11.78
CA LEU A 199 13.95 -0.29 10.87
C LEU A 199 12.42 -0.30 10.78
N ASN A 200 11.72 -0.15 11.91
CA ASN A 200 10.27 -0.02 11.93
C ASN A 200 9.81 1.16 11.07
N ARG A 201 10.36 2.35 11.32
CA ARG A 201 10.00 3.57 10.55
C ARG A 201 10.31 3.42 9.07
N ALA A 202 11.42 2.79 8.71
CA ALA A 202 11.81 2.57 7.33
C ALA A 202 10.84 1.63 6.62
N LEU A 203 10.47 0.51 7.26
CA LEU A 203 9.47 -0.41 6.72
C LEU A 203 8.10 0.25 6.59
N GLU A 204 7.64 0.98 7.61
CA GLU A 204 6.38 1.73 7.58
C GLU A 204 6.34 2.75 6.43
N ALA A 205 7.43 3.48 6.21
CA ALA A 205 7.52 4.49 5.16
C ALA A 205 7.38 3.92 3.75
N VAL A 206 7.85 2.69 3.51
CA VAL A 206 7.81 2.05 2.18
C VAL A 206 6.64 1.08 2.03
N SER A 207 6.07 0.58 3.13
CA SER A 207 4.86 -0.27 3.12
C SER A 207 3.58 0.53 2.94
N ALA A 208 3.58 1.82 3.26
CA ALA A 208 2.41 2.70 3.09
C ALA A 208 2.06 2.99 1.61
N GLY A 209 2.72 2.32 0.65
CA GLY A 209 2.80 2.77 -0.75
C GLY A 209 3.51 4.10 -0.84
N LYS A 210 3.91 4.54 -2.05
CA LYS A 210 4.20 5.98 -2.22
C LYS A 210 2.96 6.73 -1.76
N PRO A 211 3.04 7.65 -0.78
CA PRO A 211 2.08 8.74 -0.76
C PRO A 211 2.17 9.34 -2.16
N VAL A 212 1.08 9.31 -2.92
CA VAL A 212 0.94 10.20 -4.06
C VAL A 212 1.38 11.56 -3.54
N ALA A 213 2.44 12.12 -4.12
CA ALA A 213 3.01 13.36 -3.64
C ALA A 213 1.92 14.44 -3.74
N VAL A 214 1.27 14.72 -2.61
CA VAL A 214 0.29 15.80 -2.48
C VAL A 214 1.07 17.09 -2.60
N LYS A 215 0.98 17.71 -3.78
CA LYS A 215 1.34 19.12 -3.93
C LYS A 215 0.31 19.94 -3.14
N THR A 216 0.77 21.04 -2.57
CA THR A 216 0.09 21.98 -1.67
C THR A 216 -1.14 22.71 -2.26
N ALA A 217 -1.87 22.09 -3.19
CA ALA A 217 -3.01 22.66 -3.93
C ALA A 217 -4.36 21.96 -3.64
N GLU A 218 -4.49 21.16 -2.58
CA GLU A 218 -5.71 20.37 -2.31
C GLU A 218 -6.79 21.10 -1.50
N GLN A 219 -6.62 22.40 -1.22
CA GLN A 219 -7.65 23.20 -0.55
C GLN A 219 -8.79 23.64 -1.47
N TRP A 220 -8.61 23.52 -2.79
CA TRP A 220 -9.59 23.90 -3.81
C TRP A 220 -9.40 23.09 -5.09
N ILE A 221 -10.36 22.25 -5.43
CA ILE A 221 -10.28 21.22 -6.48
C ILE A 221 -11.52 21.36 -7.37
N PRO A 222 -11.44 22.16 -8.45
CA PRO A 222 -12.56 22.33 -9.38
C PRO A 222 -12.94 21.01 -10.06
N GLY A 223 -14.23 20.84 -10.35
CA GLY A 223 -14.75 19.73 -11.14
C GLY A 223 -14.97 18.42 -10.40
N HIS A 224 -14.83 18.41 -9.07
CA HIS A 224 -14.83 17.18 -8.28
C HIS A 224 -15.75 17.27 -7.06
N ALA A 225 -16.24 16.11 -6.62
CA ALA A 225 -16.87 15.88 -5.32
C ALA A 225 -15.96 15.04 -4.42
N LEU A 226 -16.16 15.15 -3.11
CA LEU A 226 -15.59 14.22 -2.13
C LEU A 226 -16.60 13.13 -1.80
N GLU A 227 -16.18 11.89 -1.98
CA GLU A 227 -16.97 10.71 -1.63
C GLU A 227 -16.35 9.97 -0.45
N TRP A 228 -17.22 9.44 0.39
CA TRP A 228 -16.84 8.56 1.49
C TRP A 228 -16.67 7.15 0.93
N SER A 229 -15.47 6.56 1.09
CA SER A 229 -15.26 5.12 0.87
C SER A 229 -16.11 4.31 1.87
N THR A 230 -17.27 3.84 1.41
CA THR A 230 -18.19 3.07 2.26
C THR A 230 -17.56 1.73 2.62
N GLY A 231 -17.43 1.46 3.92
CA GLY A 231 -16.88 0.21 4.46
C GLY A 231 -15.46 0.28 5.06
N GLU A 232 -14.79 1.43 4.96
CA GLU A 232 -13.48 1.66 5.59
C GLU A 232 -13.62 2.64 6.77
N GLN A 233 -13.29 2.18 7.99
CA GLN A 233 -13.24 2.99 9.20
C GLN A 233 -11.78 3.21 9.59
N ILE A 234 -11.44 4.40 10.04
CA ILE A 234 -10.13 4.66 10.66
C ILE A 234 -10.21 4.17 12.11
N ASP A 235 -9.37 3.20 12.47
CA ASP A 235 -9.30 2.63 13.83
C ASP A 235 -9.21 3.74 14.89
N GLY A 236 -10.12 3.72 15.87
CA GLY A 236 -10.15 4.68 16.98
C GLY A 236 -11.00 5.94 16.74
N VAL A 237 -11.69 6.07 15.60
CA VAL A 237 -12.63 7.16 15.32
C VAL A 237 -14.03 6.58 15.10
N SER A 238 -15.04 7.05 15.85
CA SER A 238 -16.40 6.48 15.74
C SER A 238 -17.05 6.81 14.39
N ALA A 239 -17.69 5.81 13.77
CA ALA A 239 -18.39 5.88 12.49
C ALA A 239 -19.55 6.90 12.42
N GLU A 240 -19.99 7.47 13.55
CA GLU A 240 -21.25 8.21 13.64
C GLU A 240 -21.16 9.74 13.39
N SER A 241 -20.08 10.30 12.81
CA SER A 241 -19.97 11.78 12.70
C SER A 241 -19.26 12.38 11.47
N GLY A 242 -19.13 11.63 10.38
CA GLY A 242 -18.31 12.08 9.23
C GLY A 242 -18.97 13.09 8.29
N ALA A 243 -20.07 12.72 7.65
CA ALA A 243 -20.64 13.47 6.53
C ALA A 243 -21.87 14.28 6.94
N ARG A 244 -21.88 15.59 6.65
CA ARG A 244 -23.05 16.47 6.81
C ARG A 244 -23.34 17.18 5.50
N VAL A 245 -24.61 17.20 5.11
CA VAL A 245 -25.08 17.94 3.94
C VAL A 245 -25.85 19.16 4.43
N ILE A 246 -25.47 20.33 3.94
CA ILE A 246 -26.08 21.61 4.26
C ILE A 246 -26.70 22.13 2.96
N GLU A 247 -28.01 22.30 2.96
CA GLU A 247 -28.72 22.93 1.85
C GLU A 247 -28.41 24.43 1.87
N PHE A 248 -27.93 24.96 0.76
CA PHE A 248 -27.56 26.36 0.65
C PHE A 248 -28.70 27.16 0.03
N ALA A 249 -28.82 28.42 0.47
CA ALA A 249 -29.55 29.41 -0.31
C ALA A 249 -28.85 29.59 -1.68
N VAL A 250 -29.63 29.88 -2.72
CA VAL A 250 -29.16 29.90 -4.12
C VAL A 250 -28.04 30.90 -4.43
N ASP A 251 -27.83 31.89 -3.56
CA ASP A 251 -26.76 32.90 -3.65
C ASP A 251 -25.43 32.45 -3.03
N ARG A 252 -25.43 31.36 -2.27
CA ARG A 252 -24.25 30.84 -1.59
C ARG A 252 -23.37 30.04 -2.56
N THR A 253 -22.07 30.13 -2.35
CA THR A 253 -21.04 29.70 -3.30
C THR A 253 -20.16 28.57 -2.76
N ALA A 254 -19.27 28.04 -3.59
CA ALA A 254 -18.24 27.10 -3.13
C ALA A 254 -17.33 27.70 -2.04
N GLN A 255 -17.05 29.01 -2.09
CA GLN A 255 -16.27 29.71 -1.07
C GLN A 255 -16.98 29.71 0.30
N ASP A 256 -18.31 29.81 0.29
CA ASP A 256 -19.13 29.72 1.50
C ASP A 256 -19.10 28.31 2.11
N CYS A 257 -19.02 27.28 1.27
CA CYS A 257 -18.85 25.90 1.72
C CYS A 257 -17.47 25.65 2.32
N GLN A 258 -16.42 26.16 1.66
CA GLN A 258 -15.07 26.14 2.20
C GLN A 258 -14.97 26.81 3.57
N ALA A 259 -15.53 28.02 3.70
CA ALA A 259 -15.50 28.78 4.94
C ALA A 259 -16.16 28.03 6.10
N GLN A 260 -17.27 27.32 5.84
CA GLN A 260 -17.92 26.47 6.85
C GLN A 260 -17.05 25.31 7.28
N CYS A 261 -16.42 24.60 6.35
CA CYS A 261 -15.49 23.54 6.71
C CYS A 261 -14.32 24.08 7.53
N LEU A 262 -13.73 25.20 7.12
CA LEU A 262 -12.60 25.82 7.81
C LEU A 262 -12.94 26.22 9.25
N ALA A 263 -14.16 26.73 9.49
CA ALA A 263 -14.64 27.09 10.82
C ALA A 263 -14.99 25.88 11.70
N ASP A 264 -15.35 24.75 11.10
CA ASP A 264 -15.79 23.56 11.83
C ASP A 264 -14.63 22.62 12.16
N THR A 265 -14.27 22.50 13.44
CA THR A 265 -13.16 21.64 13.90
C THR A 265 -13.31 20.16 13.56
N SER A 266 -14.52 19.65 13.34
CA SER A 266 -14.74 18.25 12.97
C SER A 266 -14.64 18.01 11.46
N CYS A 267 -14.61 19.07 10.64
CA CYS A 267 -14.50 18.98 9.19
C CYS A 267 -13.06 18.77 8.74
N ALA A 268 -12.81 17.69 8.00
CA ALA A 268 -11.57 17.36 7.30
C ALA A 268 -11.60 17.79 5.82
N GLY A 269 -12.76 17.72 5.18
CA GLY A 269 -12.93 18.05 3.77
C GLY A 269 -14.34 18.51 3.44
N TRP A 270 -14.52 19.08 2.26
CA TRP A 270 -15.80 19.59 1.80
C TRP A 270 -15.95 19.44 0.29
N HIS A 271 -17.19 19.43 -0.19
CA HIS A 271 -17.48 19.70 -1.58
C HIS A 271 -18.77 20.52 -1.75
N TYR A 272 -18.79 21.33 -2.79
CA TYR A 272 -19.92 22.12 -3.24
C TYR A 272 -20.55 21.46 -4.46
N GLU A 273 -21.85 21.26 -4.35
CA GLU A 273 -22.72 20.77 -5.41
C GLU A 273 -23.55 21.94 -5.96
N PRO A 274 -23.45 22.27 -7.25
CA PRO A 274 -24.18 23.38 -7.86
C PRO A 274 -25.66 23.04 -8.07
N THR A 275 -26.50 24.08 -8.18
CA THR A 275 -27.88 23.97 -8.65
C THR A 275 -27.96 23.27 -10.01
N GLY A 276 -28.98 22.45 -10.23
CA GLY A 276 -29.16 21.68 -11.46
C GLY A 276 -28.43 20.33 -11.48
N SER A 277 -27.59 20.06 -10.48
CA SER A 277 -27.09 18.72 -10.19
C SER A 277 -28.25 17.77 -9.86
N PHE A 278 -28.33 16.59 -10.49
CA PHE A 278 -29.31 15.54 -10.22
C PHE A 278 -30.77 16.02 -10.01
N PHE A 279 -31.20 17.05 -10.75
CA PHE A 279 -32.54 17.66 -10.66
C PHE A 279 -32.85 18.40 -9.32
N ILE A 280 -31.83 18.93 -8.66
CA ILE A 280 -31.96 19.70 -7.41
C ILE A 280 -31.92 21.20 -7.71
N ASP A 281 -32.89 21.95 -7.18
CA ASP A 281 -33.11 23.37 -7.47
C ASP A 281 -32.32 24.34 -6.56
N TYR A 282 -31.44 23.81 -5.71
CA TYR A 282 -30.60 24.58 -4.78
C TYR A 282 -29.22 23.92 -4.64
N PRO A 283 -28.16 24.71 -4.38
CA PRO A 283 -26.84 24.15 -4.18
C PRO A 283 -26.75 23.46 -2.81
N ARG A 284 -25.80 22.53 -2.67
CA ARG A 284 -25.54 21.83 -1.40
C ARG A 284 -24.06 21.90 -1.05
N CYS A 285 -23.79 22.07 0.24
CA CYS A 285 -22.46 21.97 0.80
C CYS A 285 -22.35 20.67 1.61
N HIS A 286 -21.42 19.82 1.22
CA HIS A 286 -21.15 18.56 1.88
C HIS A 286 -19.87 18.72 2.69
N LEU A 287 -19.96 18.55 4.00
CA LEU A 287 -18.82 18.54 4.92
C LEU A 287 -18.49 17.10 5.28
N GLN A 288 -17.21 16.77 5.28
CA GLN A 288 -16.67 15.44 5.55
C GLN A 288 -15.72 15.51 6.74
N GLY A 289 -15.81 14.56 7.65
CA GLY A 289 -15.02 14.48 8.87
C GLY A 289 -13.80 13.58 8.74
N TYR A 290 -13.06 13.44 9.85
CA TYR A 290 -11.80 12.68 9.91
C TYR A 290 -11.97 11.15 10.07
N GLY A 291 -13.20 10.65 10.12
CA GLY A 291 -13.48 9.25 10.50
C GLY A 291 -13.25 8.21 9.40
N ALA A 292 -13.01 8.63 8.16
CA ALA A 292 -12.87 7.71 7.04
C ALA A 292 -12.02 8.26 5.88
N PRO A 293 -11.51 7.36 5.01
CA PRO A 293 -10.87 7.75 3.77
C PRO A 293 -11.84 8.48 2.83
N MET A 294 -11.35 9.57 2.24
CA MET A 294 -12.07 10.35 1.23
C MET A 294 -11.44 10.13 -0.14
N THR A 295 -12.29 9.89 -1.15
CA THR A 295 -11.90 9.79 -2.55
C THR A 295 -12.41 10.99 -3.33
N LEU A 296 -11.75 11.32 -4.45
CA LEU A 296 -12.19 12.34 -5.39
C LEU A 296 -13.01 11.69 -6.49
N ARG A 297 -14.22 12.17 -6.73
CA ARG A 297 -15.07 11.76 -7.85
C ARG A 297 -15.22 12.91 -8.85
N PRO A 298 -14.95 12.71 -10.15
CA PRO A 298 -15.17 13.74 -11.16
C PRO A 298 -16.67 13.97 -11.39
N GLU A 299 -17.09 15.23 -11.45
CA GLU A 299 -18.49 15.65 -11.65
C GLU A 299 -18.65 16.69 -12.76
N GLY A 300 -17.63 17.52 -13.00
CA GLY A 300 -17.64 18.53 -14.06
C GLY A 300 -18.00 19.95 -13.59
N GLU A 301 -18.51 20.76 -14.51
CA GLU A 301 -18.65 22.22 -14.32
C GLU A 301 -19.48 22.60 -13.08
N GLY A 302 -19.03 23.62 -12.35
CA GLY A 302 -19.71 24.13 -11.15
C GLY A 302 -19.43 23.38 -9.85
N TRP A 303 -18.96 22.14 -9.91
CA TRP A 303 -18.55 21.38 -8.72
C TRP A 303 -17.17 21.82 -8.22
N VAL A 304 -16.98 21.83 -6.90
CA VAL A 304 -15.68 22.11 -6.28
C VAL A 304 -15.53 21.30 -5.01
N ALA A 305 -14.40 20.61 -4.86
CA ALA A 305 -14.01 19.93 -3.62
C ALA A 305 -12.84 20.63 -2.94
N GLY A 306 -12.56 20.30 -1.69
CA GLY A 306 -11.34 20.72 -1.01
C GLY A 306 -11.14 20.04 0.33
N VAL A 307 -9.90 19.99 0.80
CA VAL A 307 -9.56 19.46 2.13
C VAL A 307 -8.80 20.49 2.96
N LYS A 308 -8.87 20.36 4.29
CA LYS A 308 -8.09 21.18 5.20
C LYS A 308 -6.59 20.91 5.06
N ALA A 309 -5.78 21.90 5.42
CA ALA A 309 -4.35 21.72 5.53
C ALA A 309 -4.00 20.53 6.44
N GLY A 310 -3.11 19.65 5.97
CA GLY A 310 -2.68 18.46 6.69
C GLY A 310 -3.57 17.22 6.50
N VAL A 311 -4.74 17.36 5.88
CA VAL A 311 -5.57 16.22 5.44
C VAL A 311 -5.02 15.69 4.12
N LYS A 312 -4.90 14.37 4.00
CA LYS A 312 -4.41 13.70 2.79
C LYS A 312 -5.59 13.15 1.99
N LEU A 313 -5.63 13.43 0.70
CA LEU A 313 -6.55 12.79 -0.24
C LEU A 313 -5.90 11.55 -0.86
N ILE A 314 -6.66 10.45 -0.92
CA ILE A 314 -6.25 9.27 -1.67
C ILE A 314 -6.78 9.44 -3.10
N ARG A 315 -5.87 9.68 -4.04
CA ARG A 315 -6.22 9.70 -5.48
C ARG A 315 -6.12 8.28 -6.02
N VAL A 316 -7.27 7.67 -6.29
CA VAL A 316 -7.34 6.46 -7.11
C VAL A 316 -7.15 6.92 -8.57
N PRO A 317 -6.16 6.42 -9.32
CA PRO A 317 -6.02 6.75 -10.73
C PRO A 317 -7.31 6.38 -11.47
N THR A 318 -7.93 7.34 -12.13
CA THR A 318 -8.88 7.05 -13.21
C THR A 318 -8.07 6.88 -14.49
N ASP A 319 -8.29 5.76 -15.19
CA ASP A 319 -7.61 5.37 -16.42
C ASP A 319 -7.52 6.48 -17.49
#